data_AF-A0A2D0L1M9-F1
#
_entry.id   AF-A0A2D0L1M9-F1
#
_cell.length_a   1.000
_cell.length_b   1.000
_cell.length_c   1.000
_cell.angle_alpha   90.00
_cell.angle_beta   90.00
_cell.angle_gamma   90.00
#
_symmetry.space_group_name_H-M   'P 1'
#
loop_
_entity.id
_entity.type
_entity.pdbx_description
1 polymer ?
#
loop_
_entity_poly.entity_id
_entity_poly.type
_entity_poly.pdbx_seq_one_letter_code
_entity_poly.pdbx_strand_id
1 'polypeptide(L)'
;MKPAKVKLLESAFSGYTGVMFGVEFENGVSKTAIPFIDQQRICSIMKAETVEGKNVSGAAALAESREFTAKQAVELETKATPITELLREGENDAPAIRFTRNELEALADKGGISALRKIGNEFNVREKSIEAMIESILNVAGE
;
A
#
# COMPACT_ATOMS: atom_id res chain seq x y z
N MET A 1 12.66 5.42 -16.30
CA MET A 1 13.17 5.96 -17.59
C MET A 1 12.17 5.65 -18.69
N LYS A 2 11.95 6.57 -19.63
CA LYS A 2 10.94 6.42 -20.69
C LYS A 2 11.49 5.57 -21.86
N PRO A 3 10.61 4.94 -22.67
CA PRO A 3 11.02 4.38 -23.95
C PRO A 3 11.67 5.44 -24.84
N ALA A 4 12.81 5.11 -25.43
CA ALA A 4 13.59 6.01 -26.26
C ALA A 4 14.26 5.23 -27.40
N LYS A 5 14.62 5.95 -28.46
CA LYS A 5 15.43 5.39 -29.56
C LYS A 5 16.90 5.32 -29.14
N VAL A 6 17.62 4.35 -29.67
CA VAL A 6 19.05 4.12 -29.41
C VAL A 6 19.83 4.27 -30.71
N LYS A 7 21.02 4.83 -30.60
CA LYS A 7 22.00 5.02 -31.66
C LYS A 7 23.27 4.23 -31.33
N LEU A 8 23.76 3.47 -32.30
CA LEU A 8 25.03 2.76 -32.25
C LEU A 8 26.17 3.72 -32.63
N LEU A 9 27.22 3.76 -31.81
CA LEU A 9 28.35 4.69 -31.99
C LEU A 9 29.58 4.03 -32.61
N GLU A 10 29.66 2.70 -32.55
CA GLU A 10 30.77 1.95 -33.13
C GLU A 10 30.83 2.17 -34.65
N SER A 11 32.02 2.47 -35.18
CA SER A 11 32.20 2.74 -36.62
C SER A 11 31.77 1.56 -37.50
N ALA A 12 31.91 0.33 -37.01
CA ALA A 12 31.46 -0.88 -37.69
C ALA A 12 29.92 -0.98 -37.80
N PHE A 13 29.18 -0.32 -36.91
CA PHE A 13 27.71 -0.43 -36.82
C PHE A 13 26.98 0.90 -37.03
N SER A 14 27.69 2.01 -37.22
CA SER A 14 27.10 3.33 -37.44
C SER A 14 26.25 3.41 -38.71
N GLY A 15 26.55 2.58 -39.72
CA GLY A 15 25.75 2.43 -40.94
C GLY A 15 24.84 1.20 -40.96
N TYR A 16 24.72 0.48 -39.84
CA TYR A 16 24.01 -0.80 -39.82
C TYR A 16 22.52 -0.60 -40.07
N THR A 17 21.97 -1.39 -41.00
CA THR A 17 20.54 -1.44 -41.30
C THR A 17 20.09 -2.89 -41.27
N GLY A 18 19.17 -3.23 -40.38
CA GLY A 18 18.76 -4.61 -40.13
C GLY A 18 18.24 -4.82 -38.71
N VAL A 19 17.96 -6.07 -38.36
CA VAL A 19 17.45 -6.43 -37.02
C VAL A 19 18.57 -6.94 -36.14
N MET A 20 18.76 -6.30 -34.98
CA MET A 20 19.72 -6.72 -33.96
C MET A 20 19.07 -6.64 -32.58
N PHE A 21 19.29 -7.64 -31.73
CA PHE A 21 18.66 -7.75 -30.40
C PHE A 21 17.13 -7.66 -30.42
N GLY A 22 16.50 -8.09 -31.52
CA GLY A 22 15.04 -7.97 -31.71
C GLY A 22 14.56 -6.54 -32.02
N VAL A 23 15.46 -5.61 -32.32
CA VAL A 23 15.15 -4.23 -32.69
C VAL A 23 15.60 -3.97 -34.12
N GLU A 24 14.74 -3.33 -34.92
CA GLU A 24 15.07 -2.87 -36.25
C GLU A 24 15.85 -1.55 -36.20
N PHE A 25 17.03 -1.54 -36.82
CA PHE A 25 17.90 -0.38 -36.98
C PHE A 25 17.94 0.06 -38.44
N GLU A 26 18.04 1.37 -38.63
CA GLU A 26 18.25 2.02 -39.91
C GLU A 26 19.39 3.05 -39.73
N ASN A 27 20.47 2.88 -40.49
CA ASN A 27 21.68 3.70 -40.38
C ASN A 27 22.18 3.85 -38.93
N GLY A 28 22.27 2.73 -38.21
CA GLY A 28 22.75 2.66 -36.82
C GLY A 28 21.78 3.24 -35.77
N VAL A 29 20.56 3.66 -36.15
CA VAL A 29 19.55 4.20 -35.23
C VAL A 29 18.33 3.31 -35.21
N SER A 30 17.78 3.03 -34.02
CA SER A 30 16.58 2.22 -33.89
C SER A 30 15.36 2.92 -34.51
N LYS A 31 14.60 2.19 -35.33
CA LYS A 31 13.43 2.72 -36.05
C LYS A 31 12.30 3.10 -35.09
N THR A 32 12.04 2.29 -34.09
CA THR A 32 11.03 2.49 -33.05
C THR A 32 11.66 2.84 -31.71
N ALA A 33 10.87 3.42 -30.80
CA ALA A 33 11.29 3.57 -29.41
C ALA A 33 11.38 2.19 -28.76
N ILE A 34 12.46 1.97 -28.02
CA ILE A 34 12.77 0.70 -27.38
C ILE A 34 12.37 0.78 -25.90
N PRO A 35 11.82 -0.28 -25.27
CA PRO A 35 11.62 -0.33 -23.83
C PRO A 35 12.93 -0.11 -23.06
N PHE A 36 12.85 0.51 -21.88
CA PHE A 36 14.05 0.87 -21.09
C PHE A 36 14.97 -0.33 -20.79
N ILE A 37 14.40 -1.50 -20.51
CA ILE A 37 15.19 -2.71 -20.23
C ILE A 37 16.07 -3.11 -21.42
N ASP A 38 15.55 -2.99 -22.63
CA ASP A 38 16.28 -3.36 -23.84
C ASP A 38 17.28 -2.27 -24.24
N GLN A 39 16.96 -1.00 -24.01
CA GLN A 39 17.95 0.09 -24.13
C GLN A 39 19.16 -0.17 -23.22
N GLN A 40 18.91 -0.52 -21.95
CA GLN A 40 19.97 -0.78 -20.97
C GLN A 40 20.83 -1.97 -21.37
N ARG A 41 20.22 -3.05 -21.88
CA ARG A 41 20.94 -4.22 -22.41
C ARG A 41 21.83 -3.84 -23.59
N ILE A 42 21.30 -3.15 -24.59
CA ILE A 42 22.04 -2.73 -25.78
C ILE A 42 23.22 -1.82 -25.40
N CYS A 43 22.99 -0.81 -24.56
CA CYS A 43 24.04 0.11 -24.10
C CYS A 43 25.09 -0.56 -23.20
N SER A 44 24.79 -1.74 -22.62
CA SER A 44 25.74 -2.49 -21.81
C SER A 44 26.63 -3.42 -22.64
N ILE A 45 26.19 -3.83 -23.83
CA ILE A 45 26.91 -4.77 -24.70
C ILE A 45 27.68 -4.03 -25.80
N MET A 46 27.13 -2.93 -26.31
CA MET A 46 27.71 -2.14 -27.40
C MET A 46 27.97 -0.71 -26.97
N LYS A 47 28.87 -0.02 -27.68
CA LYS A 47 28.97 1.44 -27.57
C LYS A 47 27.74 2.07 -28.22
N ALA A 48 26.73 2.33 -27.41
CA ALA A 48 25.47 2.91 -27.82
C ALA A 48 24.97 3.94 -26.80
N GLU A 49 24.13 4.84 -27.26
CA GLU A 49 23.48 5.88 -26.46
C GLU A 49 22.05 6.09 -26.93
N THR A 50 21.20 6.68 -26.10
CA THR A 50 19.93 7.20 -26.56
C THR A 50 20.16 8.31 -27.58
N VAL A 51 19.16 8.63 -28.41
CA VAL A 51 19.25 9.77 -29.35
C VAL A 51 19.49 11.12 -28.62
N GLU A 52 19.21 11.17 -27.31
CA GLU A 52 19.52 12.31 -26.44
C GLU A 52 20.98 12.35 -25.97
N GLY A 53 21.82 11.42 -26.43
CA GLY A 53 23.25 11.35 -26.08
C GLY A 53 23.53 10.69 -24.73
N LYS A 54 22.55 10.01 -24.13
CA LYS A 54 22.72 9.37 -22.81
C LYS A 54 23.00 7.88 -22.95
N ASN A 55 24.12 7.42 -22.37
CA ASN A 55 24.34 5.99 -22.17
C ASN A 55 23.54 5.51 -20.94
N VAL A 56 22.63 4.57 -21.15
CA VAL A 56 21.72 4.08 -20.10
C VAL A 56 22.15 2.73 -19.50
N SER A 57 23.39 2.30 -19.75
CA SER A 57 23.95 1.08 -19.16
C SER A 57 24.04 1.17 -17.64
N GLY A 58 24.07 0.02 -16.97
CA GLY A 58 24.29 -0.04 -15.53
C GLY A 58 25.64 0.56 -15.11
N ALA A 59 26.68 0.42 -15.95
CA ALA A 59 27.99 1.01 -15.70
C ALA A 59 27.96 2.56 -15.77
N ALA A 60 27.28 3.12 -16.76
CA ALA A 60 27.11 4.57 -16.87
C ALA A 60 26.31 5.13 -15.68
N ALA A 61 25.21 4.45 -15.29
CA ALA A 61 24.44 4.85 -14.12
C ALA A 61 25.25 4.80 -12.81
N LEU A 62 26.10 3.79 -12.64
CA LEU A 62 26.99 3.70 -11.48
C LEU A 62 28.05 4.80 -11.49
N ALA A 63 28.60 5.13 -12.66
CA ALA A 63 29.54 6.24 -12.80
C ALA A 63 28.87 7.58 -12.43
N GLU A 64 27.67 7.86 -12.97
CA GLU A 64 26.87 9.04 -12.60
C GLU A 64 26.59 9.10 -11.09
N SER A 65 26.29 7.97 -10.44
CA SER A 65 26.04 7.95 -9.00
C SER A 65 27.25 8.32 -8.14
N ARG A 66 28.49 8.17 -8.65
CA ARG A 66 29.70 8.56 -7.91
C ARG A 66 29.88 10.07 -7.84
N GLU A 67 29.30 10.80 -8.79
CA GLU A 67 29.30 12.26 -8.83
C GLU A 67 28.18 12.85 -7.95
N PHE A 68 27.29 12.00 -7.41
CA PHE A 68 26.13 12.39 -6.63
C PHE A 68 26.49 12.62 -5.16
N THR A 69 26.17 13.80 -4.64
CA THR A 69 26.50 14.21 -3.27
C THR A 69 25.33 14.01 -2.29
N ALA A 70 25.63 13.92 -1.00
CA ALA A 70 24.62 13.82 0.05
C ALA A 70 23.64 15.00 0.07
N LYS A 71 24.08 16.22 -0.30
CA LYS A 71 23.19 17.39 -0.38
C LYS A 71 22.15 17.24 -1.50
N GLN A 72 22.59 16.79 -2.68
CA GLN A 72 21.70 16.52 -3.80
C GLN A 72 20.72 15.38 -3.48
N ALA A 73 21.14 14.38 -2.69
CA ALA A 73 20.26 13.31 -2.23
C ALA A 73 19.10 13.83 -1.38
N VAL A 74 19.37 14.78 -0.46
CA VAL A 74 18.34 15.38 0.40
C VAL A 74 17.38 16.26 -0.41
N GLU A 75 17.87 16.98 -1.42
CA GLU A 75 17.01 17.80 -2.30
C GLU A 75 16.04 16.97 -3.15
N LEU A 76 16.45 15.76 -3.55
CA LEU A 76 15.67 14.82 -4.37
C LEU A 76 14.85 13.83 -3.52
N GLU A 77 14.92 13.92 -2.19
CA GLU A 77 14.24 13.01 -1.29
C GLU A 77 12.71 13.13 -1.43
N THR A 78 12.04 11.99 -1.58
CA THR A 78 10.58 11.94 -1.54
C THR A 78 10.13 12.05 -0.07
N LYS A 79 9.40 13.12 0.26
CA LYS A 79 8.94 13.36 1.64
C LYS A 79 8.12 12.17 2.15
N ALA A 80 8.50 11.66 3.33
CA ALA A 80 7.77 10.59 3.99
C ALA A 80 6.33 11.00 4.29
N THR A 81 5.40 10.04 4.16
CA THR A 81 4.02 10.22 4.62
C THR A 81 4.02 10.35 6.15
N PRO A 82 3.20 11.27 6.72
CA PRO A 82 3.14 11.44 8.16
C PRO A 82 2.68 10.16 8.84
N ILE A 83 3.35 9.82 9.95
CA ILE A 83 3.00 8.64 10.77
C ILE A 83 1.60 8.88 11.32
N THR A 84 0.66 8.02 10.93
CA THR A 84 -0.65 7.98 11.57
C THR A 84 -0.53 7.03 12.76
N GLU A 85 -0.79 7.51 13.97
CA GLU A 85 -0.81 6.68 15.15
C GLU A 85 -1.91 5.62 15.00
N LEU A 86 -1.52 4.35 15.01
CA LEU A 86 -2.43 3.22 15.03
C LEU A 86 -3.05 3.15 16.43
N LEU A 87 -4.21 3.76 16.62
CA LEU A 87 -5.03 3.51 17.80
C LEU A 87 -5.40 2.03 17.81
N ARG A 88 -5.09 1.32 18.91
CA ARG A 88 -5.51 -0.06 19.09
C ARG A 88 -7.03 -0.09 19.19
N GLU A 89 -7.68 -0.89 18.34
CA GLU A 89 -9.08 -1.22 18.49
C GLU A 89 -9.27 -1.91 19.85
N GLY A 90 -9.85 -1.19 20.82
CA GLY A 90 -10.10 -1.70 22.18
C GLY A 90 -9.98 -0.67 23.31
N GLU A 91 -9.39 0.52 23.08
CA GLU A 91 -9.31 1.55 24.13
C GLU A 91 -10.65 2.27 24.42
N ASN A 92 -11.72 1.95 23.68
CA ASN A 92 -13.06 2.52 23.87
C ASN A 92 -14.12 1.52 24.35
N ASP A 93 -13.77 0.25 24.60
CA ASP A 93 -14.72 -0.68 25.22
C ASP A 93 -14.75 -0.41 26.72
N ALA A 94 -15.72 0.40 27.13
CA ALA A 94 -16.13 0.49 28.53
C ALA A 94 -16.34 -0.94 29.08
N PRO A 95 -15.98 -1.21 30.35
CA PRO A 95 -16.11 -2.56 30.90
C PRO A 95 -17.54 -3.05 30.73
N ALA A 96 -17.72 -4.09 29.91
CA ALA A 96 -19.01 -4.72 29.71
C ALA A 96 -19.50 -5.25 31.07
N ILE A 97 -20.47 -4.57 31.68
CA ILE A 97 -21.12 -5.01 32.91
C ILE A 97 -21.89 -6.28 32.52
N ARG A 98 -21.39 -7.44 32.98
CA ARG A 98 -22.01 -8.74 32.74
C ARG A 98 -23.02 -9.04 33.86
N PHE A 99 -24.17 -9.57 33.51
CA PHE A 99 -25.19 -10.02 34.44
C PHE A 99 -25.39 -11.52 34.30
N THR A 100 -25.53 -12.20 35.44
CA THR A 100 -25.96 -13.60 35.46
C THR A 100 -27.48 -13.69 35.46
N ARG A 101 -28.02 -14.81 34.94
CA ARG A 101 -29.47 -15.05 34.94
C ARG A 101 -30.08 -14.94 36.35
N ASN A 102 -29.39 -15.50 37.34
CA ASN A 102 -29.84 -15.50 38.73
C ASN A 102 -29.95 -14.08 39.33
N GLU A 103 -29.05 -13.17 38.94
CA GLU A 103 -29.10 -11.77 39.41
C GLU A 103 -30.28 -11.01 38.82
N LEU A 104 -30.58 -11.24 37.54
CA LEU A 104 -31.74 -10.64 36.88
C LEU A 104 -33.06 -11.21 37.40
N GLU A 105 -33.13 -12.51 37.70
CA GLU A 105 -34.28 -13.16 38.33
C GLU A 105 -34.51 -12.64 39.75
N ALA A 106 -33.46 -12.56 40.59
CA ALA A 106 -33.58 -12.00 41.94
C ALA A 106 -33.99 -10.52 41.95
N LEU A 107 -33.62 -9.76 40.92
CA LEU A 107 -34.05 -8.37 40.74
C LEU A 107 -35.52 -8.29 40.29
N ALA A 108 -35.95 -9.21 39.43
CA ALA A 108 -37.33 -9.32 38.99
C ALA A 108 -38.26 -9.70 40.15
N ASP A 109 -37.85 -10.61 41.03
CA ASP A 109 -38.64 -11.02 42.20
C ASP A 109 -38.85 -9.88 43.20
N LYS A 110 -37.86 -9.00 43.36
CA LYS A 110 -37.92 -7.88 44.32
C LYS A 110 -38.58 -6.63 43.76
N GLY A 111 -38.41 -6.36 42.46
CA GLY A 111 -38.79 -5.09 41.84
C GLY A 111 -39.72 -5.21 40.63
N GLY A 112 -40.08 -6.44 40.25
CA GLY A 112 -40.88 -6.74 39.06
C GLY A 112 -40.21 -6.32 37.76
N ILE A 113 -41.01 -6.27 36.70
CA ILE A 113 -40.57 -5.86 35.36
C ILE A 113 -40.04 -4.41 35.32
N SER A 114 -40.45 -3.56 36.25
CA SER A 114 -40.01 -2.16 36.33
C SER A 114 -38.52 -2.03 36.67
N ALA A 115 -37.97 -2.93 37.49
CA ALA A 115 -36.55 -2.95 37.81
C ALA A 115 -35.71 -3.42 36.62
N LEU A 116 -36.16 -4.50 35.94
CA LEU A 116 -35.52 -5.00 34.73
C LEU A 116 -35.54 -3.99 33.58
N ARG A 117 -36.59 -3.17 33.47
CA ARG A 117 -36.65 -2.10 32.45
C ARG A 117 -35.62 -1.01 32.64
N LYS A 118 -35.17 -0.73 33.88
CA LYS A 118 -34.12 0.27 34.12
C LYS A 118 -32.79 -0.21 33.53
N ILE A 119 -32.43 -1.46 33.79
CA ILE A 119 -31.23 -2.11 33.23
C ILE A 119 -31.39 -2.27 31.72
N GLY A 120 -32.53 -2.79 31.26
CA GLY A 120 -32.82 -2.96 29.83
C GLY A 120 -32.70 -1.65 29.04
N ASN A 121 -33.11 -0.51 29.59
CA ASN A 121 -32.95 0.79 28.93
C ASN A 121 -31.48 1.20 28.75
N GLU A 122 -30.58 0.81 29.65
CA GLU A 122 -29.13 1.06 29.52
C GLU A 122 -28.54 0.27 28.34
N PHE A 123 -29.08 -0.92 28.07
CA PHE A 123 -28.72 -1.78 26.93
C PHE A 123 -29.65 -1.63 25.73
N ASN A 124 -30.54 -0.63 25.73
CA ASN A 124 -31.56 -0.36 24.70
C ASN A 124 -32.50 -1.54 24.38
N VAL A 125 -32.76 -2.41 25.35
CA VAL A 125 -33.69 -3.55 25.29
C VAL A 125 -35.07 -3.16 25.84
N ARG A 126 -36.15 -3.50 25.12
CA ARG A 126 -37.53 -3.15 25.49
C ARG A 126 -38.50 -4.32 25.33
N GLU A 127 -38.67 -5.10 26.39
CA GLU A 127 -39.56 -6.27 26.39
C GLU A 127 -40.83 -6.10 27.23
N LYS A 128 -41.85 -6.89 26.88
CA LYS A 128 -43.17 -6.88 27.54
C LYS A 128 -43.33 -7.95 28.62
N SER A 129 -42.50 -8.99 28.60
CA SER A 129 -42.47 -10.08 29.59
C SER A 129 -41.18 -10.06 30.40
N ILE A 130 -41.24 -10.51 31.65
CA ILE A 130 -40.07 -10.62 32.54
C ILE A 130 -39.05 -11.60 31.95
N GLU A 131 -39.49 -12.79 31.54
CA GLU A 131 -38.62 -13.82 30.95
C GLU A 131 -37.94 -13.32 29.67
N ALA A 132 -38.72 -12.73 28.75
CA ALA A 132 -38.19 -12.14 27.51
C ALA A 132 -37.18 -11.01 27.78
N MET A 133 -37.43 -10.19 28.81
CA MET A 133 -36.50 -9.12 29.21
C MET A 133 -35.18 -9.67 29.71
N ILE A 134 -35.21 -10.74 30.52
CA ILE A 134 -34.01 -11.38 31.07
C ILE A 134 -33.19 -11.99 29.92
N GLU A 135 -33.82 -12.71 28.99
CA GLU A 135 -33.12 -13.30 27.84
C GLU A 135 -32.50 -12.24 26.93
N SER A 136 -33.23 -11.17 26.63
CA SER A 136 -32.71 -10.09 25.77
C SER A 136 -31.56 -9.31 26.44
N ILE A 137 -31.58 -9.14 27.77
CA ILE A 137 -30.46 -8.55 28.51
C ILE A 137 -29.26 -9.51 28.52
N LEU A 138 -29.47 -10.81 28.73
CA LEU A 138 -28.40 -11.82 28.68
C LEU A 138 -27.76 -11.95 27.28
N ASN A 139 -28.52 -11.73 26.21
CA ASN A 139 -27.96 -11.75 24.86
C ASN A 139 -27.01 -10.57 24.57
N VAL A 140 -27.17 -9.45 25.27
CA VAL A 140 -26.36 -8.23 25.08
C VAL A 140 -25.27 -8.10 26.15
N ALA A 141 -25.57 -8.53 27.38
CA ALA A 141 -24.77 -8.31 28.57
C ALA A 141 -24.66 -9.58 29.45
N GLY A 142 -24.84 -10.76 28.86
CA GLY A 142 -24.67 -12.04 29.56
C GLY A 142 -23.21 -12.37 29.81
N GLU A 143 -22.97 -13.07 30.92
CA GLU A 143 -21.69 -13.72 31.19
C GLU A 143 -21.46 -14.99 30.35
#